data_AF-A0ABD3MLI0-F1
#
_entry.id   AF-A0ABD3MLI0-F1
#
_cell.length_a   1.000
_cell.length_b   1.000
_cell.length_c   1.000
_cell.angle_alpha   90.00
_cell.angle_beta   90.00
_cell.angle_gamma   90.00
#
_symmetry.space_group_name_H-M   'P 1'
#
loop_
_entity.id
_entity.type
_entity.pdbx_description
1 polymer ?
#
loop_
_entity_poly.entity_id
_entity_poly.type
_entity_poly.pdbx_seq_one_letter_code
_entity_poly.pdbx_strand_id
1 'polypeptide(L)'
;MLHRLKKARPRLHGNYVKSLEFAEQIISRELALYADLDEEDIPWFMLIFISDGRPCDCKPENEVSRESIVARIAYRLKSKLTVQGMGLGVASDFEQLKLLVNTAKLYGAWGQFNHAGLNPASMSSTLSSIATSMTTTRNELCSVTGEKVNKTEKNFVMKQKDNKHCSYRIESKSIARYRYISEFAVKSPGDSEHWRKMSFFNKACAGLFIKKDPFGKGGERLAYIFQELVVTTTTEGKQHWSKVGKPMVAKESRFIERESKGAFHLNFCRIQHKADTLAKLFNEAVRKAPMLKPAIDKVSLPPPIYFLRCTIYQYFNDKAEKRALLVEDFLQGKFTKFNSNNGYVREDDPNGVSIELVTGTALLTDFVQAFSHWVYEYTRHQMIVCDLQGILDMEGRLPVFHLTDPAICSKPKKDRHGKKLSYGKTDRGMTGIRNFCCKHVCNHTVCAGLNLTPTGAKVTKMKV
;
A
#
# COMPACT_ATOMS: atom_id res chain seq x y z
N MET A 1 11.49 -12.86 21.15
CA MET A 1 12.12 -13.43 19.94
C MET A 1 11.69 -14.89 19.85
N LEU A 2 10.71 -15.23 19.00
CA LEU A 2 10.31 -16.62 18.81
C LEU A 2 11.42 -17.32 18.00
N HIS A 3 12.09 -18.31 18.59
CA HIS A 3 13.13 -19.08 17.90
C HIS A 3 12.54 -19.73 16.64
N ARG A 4 13.05 -19.34 15.47
CA ARG A 4 12.62 -19.92 14.19
C ARG A 4 13.13 -21.36 14.11
N LEU A 5 12.22 -22.32 14.22
CA LEU A 5 12.52 -23.74 14.08
C LEU A 5 13.06 -24.01 12.67
N LYS A 6 14.36 -24.35 12.55
CA LYS A 6 15.02 -24.63 11.26
C LYS A 6 14.74 -26.04 10.72
N LYS A 7 14.18 -26.93 11.54
CA LYS A 7 13.70 -28.26 11.15
C LYS A 7 12.46 -28.60 11.97
N ALA A 8 11.32 -28.78 11.32
CA ALA A 8 10.13 -29.37 11.92
C ALA A 8 10.05 -30.84 11.48
N ARG A 9 9.97 -31.77 12.45
CA ARG A 9 9.62 -33.17 12.21
C ARG A 9 8.22 -33.38 12.79
N PRO A 10 7.14 -33.09 12.05
CA PRO A 10 5.79 -33.35 12.54
C PRO A 10 5.69 -34.85 12.85
N ARG A 11 5.42 -35.18 14.12
CA ARG A 11 5.35 -36.59 14.58
C ARG A 11 3.93 -37.17 14.49
N LEU A 12 2.91 -36.31 14.39
CA LEU A 12 1.49 -36.66 14.41
C LEU A 12 0.69 -35.61 13.62
N HIS A 13 -0.49 -35.98 13.11
CA HIS A 13 -1.45 -35.06 12.51
C HIS A 13 -1.91 -34.00 13.53
N GLY A 14 -2.22 -32.77 13.07
CA GLY A 14 -2.55 -31.64 13.94
C GLY A 14 -3.83 -31.85 14.77
N ASN A 15 -3.79 -31.43 16.04
CA ASN A 15 -4.95 -31.45 16.96
C ASN A 15 -5.63 -30.08 16.93
N TYR A 16 -6.89 -30.04 16.46
CA TYR A 16 -7.63 -28.80 16.30
C TYR A 16 -8.13 -28.26 17.63
N VAL A 17 -8.65 -29.11 18.52
CA VAL A 17 -9.17 -28.72 19.83
C VAL A 17 -8.11 -27.97 20.63
N LYS A 18 -6.91 -28.55 20.78
CA LYS A 18 -5.80 -27.90 21.50
C LYS A 18 -5.36 -26.57 20.87
N SER A 19 -5.39 -26.49 19.54
CA SER A 19 -5.05 -25.26 18.82
C SER A 19 -6.09 -24.16 19.06
N LEU A 20 -7.38 -24.55 19.11
CA LEU A 20 -8.49 -23.66 19.39
C LEU A 20 -8.51 -23.20 20.85
N GLU A 21 -8.27 -24.10 21.81
CA GLU A 21 -8.12 -23.76 23.23
C GLU A 21 -6.99 -22.75 23.44
N PHE A 22 -5.84 -22.96 22.79
CA PHE A 22 -4.71 -22.04 22.87
C PHE A 22 -5.05 -20.66 22.26
N ALA A 23 -5.75 -20.64 21.12
CA ALA A 23 -6.22 -19.40 20.52
C ALA A 23 -7.22 -18.67 21.44
N GLU A 24 -8.16 -19.39 22.05
CA GLU A 24 -9.13 -18.85 23.01
C GLU A 24 -8.43 -18.23 24.23
N GLN A 25 -7.39 -18.88 24.75
CA GLN A 25 -6.59 -18.37 25.87
C GLN A 25 -5.86 -17.07 25.51
N ILE A 26 -5.24 -17.00 24.34
CA ILE A 26 -4.57 -15.77 23.86
C ILE A 26 -5.58 -14.63 23.73
N ILE A 27 -6.71 -14.89 23.06
CA ILE A 27 -7.77 -13.87 22.87
C ILE A 27 -8.29 -13.39 24.23
N SER A 28 -8.57 -14.31 25.15
CA SER A 28 -9.12 -13.96 26.46
C SER A 28 -8.12 -13.15 27.30
N ARG A 29 -6.82 -13.46 27.22
CA ARG A 29 -5.76 -12.68 27.87
C ARG A 29 -5.66 -11.26 27.31
N GLU A 30 -5.75 -11.11 25.99
CA GLU A 30 -5.74 -9.79 25.34
C GLU A 30 -6.99 -9.00 25.73
N LEU A 31 -8.19 -9.61 25.68
CA LEU A 31 -9.43 -8.95 26.08
C LEU A 31 -9.42 -8.48 27.54
N ALA A 32 -8.77 -9.22 28.45
CA ALA A 32 -8.63 -8.80 29.84
C ALA A 32 -7.86 -7.48 30.01
N LEU A 33 -6.97 -7.13 29.08
CA LEU A 33 -6.27 -5.83 29.09
C LEU A 33 -7.20 -4.65 28.74
N TYR A 34 -8.39 -4.95 28.21
CA TYR A 34 -9.36 -3.99 27.71
C TYR A 34 -10.72 -4.12 28.41
N ALA A 35 -10.77 -4.78 29.58
CA ALA A 35 -12.01 -5.08 30.30
C ALA A 35 -12.79 -3.81 30.73
N ASP A 36 -12.10 -2.68 30.86
CA ASP A 36 -12.68 -1.39 31.26
C ASP A 36 -13.08 -0.50 30.06
N LEU A 37 -12.98 -0.98 28.82
CA LEU A 37 -13.31 -0.23 27.61
C LEU A 37 -14.68 -0.61 27.05
N ASP A 38 -15.31 0.34 26.34
CA ASP A 38 -16.59 0.13 25.66
C ASP A 38 -16.50 -0.97 24.58
N GLU A 39 -17.61 -1.66 24.28
CA GLU A 39 -17.65 -2.73 23.26
C GLU A 39 -17.11 -2.29 21.88
N GLU A 40 -17.18 -0.99 21.57
CA GLU A 40 -16.66 -0.41 20.33
C GLU A 40 -15.13 -0.42 20.24
N ASP A 41 -14.45 -0.39 21.39
CA ASP A 41 -12.99 -0.32 21.53
C ASP A 41 -12.31 -1.70 21.60
N ILE A 42 -13.11 -2.77 21.62
CA ILE A 42 -12.59 -4.15 21.55
C ILE A 42 -11.77 -4.32 20.26
N PRO A 43 -10.51 -4.81 20.37
CA PRO A 43 -9.65 -5.01 19.22
C PRO A 43 -10.22 -6.09 18.29
N TRP A 44 -9.88 -5.96 17.01
CA TRP A 44 -10.34 -6.89 15.99
C TRP A 44 -9.39 -8.08 15.90
N PHE A 45 -9.94 -9.29 15.87
CA PHE A 45 -9.17 -10.54 15.85
C PHE A 45 -9.34 -11.27 14.52
N MET A 46 -8.26 -11.84 14.02
CA MET A 46 -8.28 -12.72 12.85
C MET A 46 -7.69 -14.07 13.21
N LEU A 47 -8.49 -15.13 13.05
CA LEU A 47 -8.07 -16.52 13.16
C LEU A 47 -7.89 -17.10 11.76
N ILE A 48 -6.70 -17.61 11.48
CA ILE A 48 -6.36 -18.27 10.22
C ILE A 48 -6.03 -19.72 10.52
N PHE A 49 -6.86 -20.62 10.03
CA PHE A 49 -6.67 -22.06 10.12
C PHE A 49 -6.11 -22.58 8.79
N ILE A 50 -4.93 -23.18 8.84
CA ILE A 50 -4.28 -23.79 7.70
C ILE A 50 -4.20 -25.29 7.98
N SER A 51 -4.77 -26.10 7.09
CA SER A 51 -4.78 -27.55 7.24
C SER A 51 -4.45 -28.26 5.93
N ASP A 52 -3.74 -29.36 6.04
CA ASP A 52 -3.49 -30.31 4.95
C ASP A 52 -4.55 -31.42 4.86
N GLY A 53 -5.42 -31.55 5.85
CA GLY A 53 -6.55 -32.47 5.78
C GLY A 53 -7.36 -32.55 7.09
N ARG A 54 -7.85 -33.76 7.38
CA ARG A 54 -8.63 -34.07 8.58
C ARG A 54 -7.75 -34.00 9.84
N PRO A 55 -8.30 -33.51 10.96
CA PRO A 55 -7.52 -33.40 12.18
C PRO A 55 -7.38 -34.76 12.89
N CYS A 56 -6.41 -34.94 13.79
CA CYS A 56 -6.24 -36.22 14.51
C CYS A 56 -7.30 -36.49 15.58
N ASP A 57 -7.99 -35.44 16.02
CA ASP A 57 -9.03 -35.48 17.05
C ASP A 57 -10.39 -35.81 16.39
N CYS A 58 -10.51 -37.03 15.87
CA CYS A 58 -11.66 -37.49 15.07
C CYS A 58 -12.88 -37.93 15.88
N LYS A 59 -12.78 -38.04 17.21
CA LYS A 59 -13.92 -38.49 18.03
C LYS A 59 -15.05 -37.43 18.01
N PRO A 60 -16.34 -37.84 18.06
CA PRO A 60 -17.47 -36.91 18.09
C PRO A 60 -17.39 -35.84 19.18
N GLU A 61 -16.90 -36.20 20.37
CA GLU A 61 -16.66 -35.26 21.49
C GLU A 61 -15.71 -34.10 21.13
N ASN A 62 -14.75 -34.34 20.23
CA ASN A 62 -13.83 -33.31 19.76
C ASN A 62 -14.50 -32.37 18.75
N GLU A 63 -15.42 -32.88 17.94
CA GLU A 63 -16.19 -32.04 17.01
C GLU A 63 -17.06 -31.04 17.76
N VAL A 64 -17.78 -31.51 18.78
CA VAL A 64 -18.56 -30.66 19.69
C VAL A 64 -17.65 -29.64 20.39
N SER A 65 -16.46 -30.07 20.82
CA SER A 65 -15.50 -29.16 21.46
C SER A 65 -15.01 -28.07 20.51
N ARG A 66 -14.67 -28.43 19.26
CA ARG A 66 -14.27 -27.48 18.22
C ARG A 66 -15.35 -26.43 17.96
N GLU A 67 -16.58 -26.88 17.78
CA GLU A 67 -17.74 -26.00 17.54
C GLU A 67 -17.97 -25.09 18.74
N SER A 68 -17.99 -25.65 19.96
CA SER A 68 -18.21 -24.89 21.19
C SER A 68 -17.16 -23.80 21.41
N ILE A 69 -15.87 -24.08 21.16
CA ILE A 69 -14.80 -23.08 21.31
C ILE A 69 -14.98 -21.95 20.31
N VAL A 70 -15.18 -22.26 19.02
CA VAL A 70 -15.38 -21.23 18.00
C VAL A 70 -16.64 -20.42 18.25
N ALA A 71 -17.73 -21.06 18.66
CA ALA A 71 -18.97 -20.39 19.05
C ALA A 71 -18.74 -19.40 20.20
N ARG A 72 -18.00 -19.77 21.26
CA ARG A 72 -17.68 -18.87 22.37
C ARG A 72 -16.83 -17.67 21.93
N ILE A 73 -15.84 -17.87 21.07
CA ILE A 73 -15.00 -16.77 20.57
C ILE A 73 -15.84 -15.84 19.67
N ALA A 74 -16.61 -16.42 18.75
CA ALA A 74 -17.43 -15.67 17.80
C ALA A 74 -18.58 -14.93 18.48
N TYR A 75 -19.24 -15.53 19.46
CA TYR A 75 -20.30 -14.87 20.24
C TYR A 75 -19.78 -13.65 21.00
N ARG A 76 -18.58 -13.75 21.58
CA ARG A 76 -17.95 -12.65 22.31
C ARG A 76 -17.52 -11.50 21.40
N LEU A 77 -16.93 -11.81 20.25
CA LEU A 77 -16.34 -10.80 19.36
C LEU A 77 -17.29 -10.32 18.26
N LYS A 78 -18.31 -11.12 17.89
CA LYS A 78 -19.26 -10.84 16.80
C LYS A 78 -18.53 -10.36 15.54
N SER A 79 -18.90 -9.19 15.03
CA SER A 79 -18.31 -8.56 13.84
C SER A 79 -16.82 -8.16 14.00
N LYS A 80 -16.28 -8.26 15.22
CA LYS A 80 -14.85 -8.03 15.52
C LYS A 80 -13.97 -9.26 15.30
N LEU A 81 -14.55 -10.41 14.91
CA LEU A 81 -13.81 -11.62 14.58
C LEU A 81 -13.89 -11.93 13.07
N THR A 82 -12.75 -12.33 12.51
CA THR A 82 -12.69 -13.05 11.23
C THR A 82 -12.07 -14.41 11.37
N VAL A 83 -12.72 -15.39 10.76
CA VAL A 83 -12.24 -16.77 10.68
C VAL A 83 -11.98 -17.16 9.22
N GLN A 84 -10.72 -17.44 8.90
CA GLN A 84 -10.26 -17.88 7.58
C GLN A 84 -9.84 -19.34 7.66
N GLY A 85 -10.45 -20.21 6.86
CA GLY A 85 -10.02 -21.60 6.67
C GLY A 85 -9.28 -21.78 5.35
N MET A 86 -8.12 -22.40 5.35
CA MET A 86 -7.31 -22.69 4.18
C MET A 86 -6.98 -24.18 4.10
N GLY A 87 -7.55 -24.87 3.12
CA GLY A 87 -7.28 -26.29 2.84
C GLY A 87 -6.17 -26.48 1.82
N LEU A 88 -5.17 -27.32 2.15
CA LEU A 88 -4.00 -27.67 1.33
C LEU A 88 -4.03 -29.17 0.98
N GLY A 89 -4.63 -29.55 -0.15
CA GLY A 89 -4.75 -30.97 -0.50
C GLY A 89 -6.00 -31.30 -1.31
N VAL A 90 -6.53 -32.51 -1.18
CA VAL A 90 -7.76 -32.94 -1.89
C VAL A 90 -8.99 -32.41 -1.16
N ALA A 91 -9.99 -31.92 -1.91
CA ALA A 91 -11.09 -31.13 -1.34
C ALA A 91 -11.98 -31.88 -0.31
N SER A 92 -12.00 -33.22 -0.34
CA SER A 92 -12.83 -34.09 0.50
C SER A 92 -12.43 -34.13 1.99
N ASP A 93 -11.32 -33.51 2.38
CA ASP A 93 -10.75 -33.64 3.73
C ASP A 93 -10.92 -32.41 4.62
N PHE A 94 -11.67 -31.39 4.17
CA PHE A 94 -11.75 -30.10 4.88
C PHE A 94 -13.12 -29.80 5.51
N GLU A 95 -14.00 -30.79 5.67
CA GLU A 95 -15.33 -30.57 6.29
C GLU A 95 -15.24 -29.98 7.70
N GLN A 96 -14.28 -30.45 8.50
CA GLN A 96 -14.05 -29.88 9.84
C GLN A 96 -13.59 -28.42 9.77
N LEU A 97 -12.80 -28.05 8.77
CA LEU A 97 -12.37 -26.67 8.58
C LEU A 97 -13.53 -25.76 8.17
N LYS A 98 -14.41 -26.27 7.29
CA LYS A 98 -15.66 -25.59 6.91
C LYS A 98 -16.60 -25.44 8.11
N LEU A 99 -16.70 -26.45 8.97
CA LEU A 99 -17.49 -26.40 10.22
C LEU A 99 -17.06 -25.22 11.08
N LEU A 100 -15.76 -25.03 11.33
CA LEU A 100 -15.26 -23.89 12.12
C LEU A 100 -15.67 -22.54 11.49
N VAL A 101 -15.46 -22.39 10.18
CA VAL A 101 -15.80 -21.16 9.45
C VAL A 101 -17.30 -20.87 9.50
N ASN A 102 -18.13 -21.90 9.33
CA ASN A 102 -19.59 -21.76 9.34
C ASN A 102 -20.12 -21.47 10.76
N THR A 103 -19.54 -22.10 11.77
CA THR A 103 -19.85 -21.81 13.18
C THR A 103 -19.58 -20.34 13.49
N ALA A 104 -18.41 -19.82 13.07
CA ALA A 104 -18.10 -18.41 13.28
C ALA A 104 -19.15 -17.47 12.63
N LYS A 105 -19.57 -17.78 11.39
CA LYS A 105 -20.63 -17.01 10.70
C LYS A 105 -21.95 -17.02 11.44
N LEU A 106 -22.35 -18.19 11.96
CA LEU A 106 -23.61 -18.36 12.68
C LEU A 106 -23.68 -17.43 13.90
N TYR A 107 -22.56 -17.25 14.60
CA TYR A 107 -22.45 -16.40 15.79
C TYR A 107 -22.02 -14.94 15.47
N GLY A 108 -22.22 -14.49 14.23
CA GLY A 108 -22.09 -13.08 13.84
C GLY A 108 -20.67 -12.61 13.50
N ALA A 109 -19.70 -13.54 13.40
CA ALA A 109 -18.36 -13.24 12.89
C ALA A 109 -18.30 -13.36 11.37
N TRP A 110 -17.28 -12.77 10.75
CA TRP A 110 -17.03 -12.99 9.33
C TRP A 110 -16.25 -14.29 9.12
N GLY A 111 -16.57 -15.04 8.06
CA GLY A 111 -15.93 -16.31 7.78
C GLY A 111 -15.69 -16.55 6.29
N GLN A 112 -14.53 -17.12 5.93
CA GLN A 112 -14.28 -17.58 4.56
C GLN A 112 -13.44 -18.85 4.57
N PHE A 113 -13.83 -19.82 3.73
CA PHE A 113 -13.04 -21.01 3.45
C PHE A 113 -12.48 -20.91 2.03
N ASN A 114 -11.19 -21.19 1.87
CA ASN A 114 -10.48 -21.22 0.60
C ASN A 114 -9.77 -22.57 0.44
N HIS A 115 -9.94 -23.21 -0.71
CA HIS A 115 -9.20 -24.40 -1.08
C HIS A 115 -8.05 -24.00 -2.00
N ALA A 116 -6.82 -24.09 -1.49
CA ALA A 116 -5.62 -23.71 -2.25
C ALA A 116 -5.08 -24.87 -3.12
N GLY A 117 -5.53 -26.10 -2.88
CA GLY A 117 -4.99 -27.29 -3.55
C GLY A 117 -3.49 -27.48 -3.28
N LEU A 118 -2.79 -28.16 -4.21
CA LEU A 118 -1.34 -28.42 -4.13
C LEU A 118 -0.51 -27.40 -4.93
N ASN A 119 -1.11 -26.31 -5.43
CA ASN A 119 -0.44 -25.35 -6.28
C ASN A 119 0.14 -24.18 -5.46
N PRO A 120 1.47 -23.96 -5.46
CA PRO A 120 2.09 -22.82 -4.77
C PRO A 120 1.54 -21.45 -5.19
N ALA A 121 1.11 -21.29 -6.44
CA ALA A 121 0.51 -20.04 -6.92
C ALA A 121 -0.86 -19.76 -6.27
N SER A 122 -1.67 -20.80 -6.06
CA SER A 122 -2.96 -20.70 -5.37
C SER A 122 -2.79 -20.43 -3.87
N MET A 123 -1.74 -20.97 -3.25
CA MET A 123 -1.39 -20.63 -1.88
C MET A 123 -0.97 -19.15 -1.76
N SER A 124 -0.12 -18.69 -2.67
CA SER A 124 0.34 -17.30 -2.70
C SER A 124 -0.81 -16.31 -2.92
N SER A 125 -1.75 -16.63 -3.80
CA SER A 125 -2.92 -15.78 -4.06
C SER A 125 -3.86 -15.72 -2.84
N THR A 126 -4.07 -16.85 -2.16
CA THR A 126 -4.91 -16.92 -0.95
C THR A 126 -4.31 -16.11 0.19
N LEU A 127 -3.01 -16.28 0.47
CA LEU A 127 -2.30 -15.50 1.49
C LEU A 127 -2.27 -14.00 1.15
N SER A 128 -2.11 -13.66 -0.14
CA SER A 128 -2.20 -12.26 -0.61
C SER A 128 -3.60 -11.68 -0.38
N SER A 129 -4.65 -12.47 -0.59
CA SER A 129 -6.03 -12.07 -0.32
C SER A 129 -6.29 -11.85 1.17
N ILE A 130 -5.80 -12.76 2.03
CA ILE A 130 -5.84 -12.62 3.49
C ILE A 130 -5.14 -11.35 3.94
N ALA A 131 -3.90 -11.11 3.47
CA ALA A 131 -3.15 -9.90 3.81
C ALA A 131 -3.86 -8.61 3.32
N THR A 132 -4.50 -8.66 2.16
CA THR A 132 -5.29 -7.55 1.62
C THR A 132 -6.55 -7.29 2.44
N SER A 133 -7.25 -8.35 2.88
CA SER A 133 -8.40 -8.28 3.78
C SER A 133 -8.00 -7.65 5.12
N MET A 134 -6.94 -8.16 5.76
CA MET A 134 -6.38 -7.57 6.99
C MET A 134 -6.08 -6.07 6.83
N THR A 135 -5.46 -5.69 5.71
CA THR A 135 -5.12 -4.29 5.44
C THR A 135 -6.37 -3.44 5.23
N THR A 136 -7.38 -3.97 4.55
CA THR A 136 -8.66 -3.28 4.31
C THR A 136 -9.41 -3.07 5.63
N THR A 137 -9.62 -4.12 6.42
CA THR A 137 -10.27 -4.05 7.73
C THR A 137 -9.52 -3.12 8.68
N ARG A 138 -8.17 -3.19 8.70
CA ARG A 138 -7.36 -2.26 9.48
C ARG A 138 -7.57 -0.80 9.05
N ASN A 139 -7.66 -0.54 7.74
CA ASN A 139 -7.90 0.81 7.23
C ASN A 139 -9.31 1.32 7.58
N GLU A 140 -10.33 0.45 7.53
CA GLU A 140 -11.70 0.75 7.96
C GLU A 140 -11.77 1.08 9.47
N LEU A 141 -11.06 0.31 10.31
CA LEU A 141 -10.98 0.57 11.75
C LEU A 141 -10.19 1.83 12.08
N CYS A 142 -9.31 2.30 11.20
CA CYS A 142 -8.53 3.52 11.41
C CYS A 142 -9.24 4.79 10.94
N SER A 143 -10.41 4.69 10.28
CA SER A 143 -11.14 5.85 9.72
C SER A 143 -12.15 6.47 10.68
N VAL A 144 -12.01 6.31 12.00
CA VAL A 144 -12.94 6.76 13.07
C VAL A 144 -13.05 8.30 13.22
N THR A 145 -12.86 9.06 12.14
CA THR A 145 -13.17 10.52 12.12
C THR A 145 -14.05 10.94 10.94
N GLY A 146 -14.73 10.01 10.28
CA GLY A 146 -15.71 10.35 9.24
C GLY A 146 -16.87 9.37 9.23
N GLU A 147 -18.07 9.91 9.00
CA GLU A 147 -19.31 9.15 8.80
C GLU A 147 -19.08 7.93 7.90
N LYS A 148 -19.65 6.79 8.31
CA LYS A 148 -19.72 5.55 7.52
C LYS A 148 -20.49 5.83 6.23
N VAL A 149 -19.80 6.24 5.18
CA VAL A 149 -20.33 6.13 3.82
C VAL A 149 -20.05 4.71 3.36
N ASN A 150 -21.07 3.84 3.37
CA ASN A 150 -21.01 2.52 2.74
C ASN A 150 -20.74 2.72 1.24
N LYS A 151 -19.47 2.68 0.84
CA LYS A 151 -19.07 2.85 -0.56
C LYS A 151 -19.16 1.51 -1.27
N THR A 152 -20.03 1.43 -2.27
CA THR A 152 -20.12 0.26 -3.15
C THR A 152 -18.85 0.15 -3.98
N GLU A 153 -18.20 -1.01 -3.92
CA GLU A 153 -17.07 -1.31 -4.80
C GLU A 153 -17.51 -1.49 -6.25
N LYS A 154 -16.65 -1.10 -7.19
CA LYS A 154 -16.86 -1.46 -8.59
C LYS A 154 -16.72 -2.97 -8.77
N ASN A 155 -17.49 -3.53 -9.69
CA ASN A 155 -17.25 -4.89 -10.16
C ASN A 155 -16.02 -4.90 -11.08
N PHE A 156 -14.96 -5.61 -10.68
CA PHE A 156 -13.75 -5.80 -11.48
C PHE A 156 -13.19 -7.21 -11.29
N VAL A 157 -12.47 -7.70 -12.31
CA VAL A 157 -11.70 -8.95 -12.25
C VAL A 157 -10.23 -8.59 -12.34
N MET A 158 -9.42 -9.02 -11.38
CA MET A 158 -7.98 -8.77 -11.41
C MET A 158 -7.33 -9.53 -12.58
N LYS A 159 -6.33 -8.90 -13.22
CA LYS A 159 -5.55 -9.52 -14.29
C LYS A 159 -4.92 -10.84 -13.80
N GLN A 160 -5.26 -11.95 -14.46
CA GLN A 160 -4.62 -13.25 -14.21
C GLN A 160 -3.26 -13.34 -14.92
N LYS A 161 -2.30 -14.05 -14.33
CA LYS A 161 -0.94 -14.18 -14.87
C LYS A 161 -0.90 -14.99 -16.18
N ASP A 162 -1.79 -15.97 -16.35
CA ASP A 162 -1.73 -16.94 -17.46
C ASP A 162 -2.66 -16.62 -18.63
N ASN A 163 -3.46 -15.54 -18.55
CA ASN A 163 -4.45 -15.26 -19.57
C ASN A 163 -3.84 -14.50 -20.76
N LYS A 164 -3.69 -15.21 -21.90
CA LYS A 164 -3.21 -14.63 -23.17
C LYS A 164 -4.22 -13.66 -23.80
N HIS A 165 -5.50 -13.81 -23.50
CA HIS A 165 -6.53 -12.87 -23.97
C HIS A 165 -6.73 -11.74 -22.96
N CYS A 166 -6.27 -10.54 -23.32
CA CYS A 166 -6.38 -9.37 -22.47
C CYS A 166 -7.32 -8.35 -23.14
N SER A 167 -8.52 -8.22 -22.59
CA SER A 167 -9.49 -7.24 -23.07
C SER A 167 -9.04 -5.81 -22.72
N TYR A 168 -9.43 -4.85 -23.56
CA TYR A 168 -9.04 -3.45 -23.43
C TYR A 168 -10.19 -2.53 -23.83
N ARG A 169 -10.08 -1.26 -23.45
CA ARG A 169 -10.95 -0.17 -23.90
C ARG A 169 -10.11 0.91 -24.59
N ILE A 170 -10.69 1.51 -25.62
CA ILE A 170 -10.12 2.64 -26.36
C ILE A 170 -11.01 3.86 -26.09
N GLU A 171 -10.42 4.94 -25.61
CA GLU A 171 -11.13 6.19 -25.32
C GLU A 171 -10.55 7.30 -26.19
N SER A 172 -11.34 7.85 -27.10
CA SER A 172 -10.91 8.91 -28.04
C SER A 172 -11.75 10.18 -27.97
N LYS A 173 -12.89 10.16 -27.28
CA LYS A 173 -13.83 11.28 -27.23
C LYS A 173 -13.40 12.34 -26.21
N SER A 174 -13.13 13.55 -26.72
CA SER A 174 -12.82 14.75 -25.94
C SER A 174 -11.74 14.51 -24.89
N ILE A 175 -10.65 13.87 -25.32
CA ILE A 175 -9.52 13.55 -24.46
C ILE A 175 -8.70 14.81 -24.15
N ALA A 176 -8.24 14.94 -22.91
CA ALA A 176 -7.37 16.02 -22.47
C ALA A 176 -6.45 15.57 -21.34
N ARG A 177 -5.24 16.13 -21.31
CA ARG A 177 -4.24 15.88 -20.27
C ARG A 177 -4.01 17.13 -19.43
N TYR A 178 -3.93 16.95 -18.12
CA TYR A 178 -3.73 18.01 -17.16
C TYR A 178 -2.60 17.67 -16.19
N ARG A 179 -1.91 18.70 -15.70
CA ARG A 179 -0.94 18.61 -14.62
C ARG A 179 -1.43 19.45 -13.44
N TYR A 180 -1.24 18.93 -12.24
CA TYR A 180 -1.47 19.70 -11.02
C TYR A 180 -0.50 20.88 -10.93
N ILE A 181 -1.01 22.05 -10.58
CA ILE A 181 -0.22 23.23 -10.24
C ILE A 181 -0.40 23.55 -8.76
N SER A 182 0.73 23.81 -8.09
CA SER A 182 0.72 24.28 -6.71
C SER A 182 0.01 25.63 -6.61
N GLU A 183 -0.63 25.89 -5.47
CA GLU A 183 -1.28 27.19 -5.18
C GLU A 183 -0.30 28.37 -5.23
N PHE A 184 0.99 28.12 -5.04
CA PHE A 184 2.06 29.12 -5.12
C PHE A 184 2.71 29.21 -6.52
N ALA A 185 2.26 28.42 -7.49
CA ALA A 185 2.83 28.46 -8.84
C ALA A 185 2.33 29.70 -9.59
N VAL A 186 3.22 30.31 -10.39
CA VAL A 186 2.83 31.37 -11.33
C VAL A 186 1.84 30.78 -12.34
N LYS A 187 0.62 31.32 -12.34
CA LYS A 187 -0.48 30.89 -13.23
C LYS A 187 -0.32 31.52 -14.61
N SER A 188 -0.47 30.71 -15.65
CA SER A 188 -0.49 31.15 -17.05
C SER A 188 -1.94 31.37 -17.51
N PRO A 189 -2.17 32.20 -18.55
CA PRO A 189 -3.49 32.30 -19.18
C PRO A 189 -4.02 30.91 -19.58
N GLY A 190 -5.21 30.56 -19.12
CA GLY A 190 -5.83 29.24 -19.36
C GLY A 190 -5.61 28.18 -18.27
N ASP A 191 -4.81 28.48 -17.24
CA ASP A 191 -4.77 27.65 -16.04
C ASP A 191 -6.09 27.74 -15.27
N SER A 192 -6.61 26.59 -14.84
CA SER A 192 -7.70 26.54 -13.87
C SER A 192 -7.16 26.71 -12.44
N GLU A 193 -8.02 26.62 -11.43
CA GLU A 193 -7.62 26.78 -10.02
C GLU A 193 -6.43 25.89 -9.62
N HIS A 194 -6.45 24.62 -10.03
CA HIS A 194 -5.45 23.60 -9.66
C HIS A 194 -4.81 22.87 -10.84
N TRP A 195 -5.27 23.13 -12.07
CA TRP A 195 -4.85 22.34 -13.24
C TRP A 195 -4.35 23.21 -14.37
N ARG A 196 -3.20 22.83 -14.92
CA ARG A 196 -2.66 23.30 -16.19
C ARG A 196 -2.93 22.27 -17.27
N LYS A 197 -3.56 22.67 -18.38
CA LYS A 197 -3.71 21.81 -19.55
C LYS A 197 -2.34 21.59 -20.19
N MET A 198 -2.05 20.34 -20.55
CA MET A 198 -0.80 19.94 -21.18
C MET A 198 -1.08 19.35 -22.56
N SER A 199 -0.13 19.46 -23.49
CA SER A 199 -0.09 18.57 -24.67
C SER A 199 -0.03 17.12 -24.21
N PHE A 200 -0.33 16.12 -25.04
CA PHE A 200 -0.07 14.71 -24.74
C PHE A 200 1.45 14.41 -24.69
N PHE A 201 1.85 13.21 -24.23
CA PHE A 201 3.27 12.82 -24.32
C PHE A 201 3.68 12.65 -25.78
N ASN A 202 2.82 12.02 -26.58
CA ASN A 202 2.91 12.01 -28.02
C ASN A 202 2.02 13.09 -28.63
N LYS A 203 2.60 13.96 -29.46
CA LYS A 203 1.86 15.06 -30.11
C LYS A 203 0.74 14.59 -31.05
N ALA A 204 0.88 13.40 -31.64
CA ALA A 204 -0.11 12.78 -32.51
C ALA A 204 -1.11 11.89 -31.76
N CYS A 205 -1.14 11.96 -30.42
CA CYS A 205 -2.09 11.19 -29.62
C CYS A 205 -3.54 11.54 -30.01
N ALA A 206 -4.28 10.52 -30.40
CA ALA A 206 -5.69 10.60 -30.83
C ALA A 206 -6.61 9.74 -29.96
N GLY A 207 -6.07 8.91 -29.07
CA GLY A 207 -6.84 8.03 -28.21
C GLY A 207 -6.03 7.46 -27.06
N LEU A 208 -6.73 6.83 -26.12
CA LEU A 208 -6.15 6.24 -24.92
C LEU A 208 -6.45 4.74 -24.92
N PHE A 209 -5.41 3.93 -24.80
CA PHE A 209 -5.53 2.50 -24.59
C PHE A 209 -5.48 2.19 -23.11
N ILE A 210 -6.50 1.50 -22.59
CA ILE A 210 -6.56 1.10 -21.18
C ILE A 210 -6.91 -0.38 -21.13
N LYS A 211 -6.09 -1.19 -20.46
CA LYS A 211 -6.47 -2.59 -20.19
C LYS A 211 -7.71 -2.64 -19.31
N LYS A 212 -8.64 -3.54 -19.61
CA LYS A 212 -9.92 -3.63 -18.90
C LYS A 212 -9.73 -4.14 -17.46
N ASP A 213 -8.82 -5.09 -17.30
CA ASP A 213 -8.57 -5.75 -16.02
C ASP A 213 -7.43 -5.04 -15.27
N PRO A 214 -7.64 -4.58 -14.03
CA PRO A 214 -6.58 -3.98 -13.24
C PRO A 214 -5.52 -5.03 -12.89
N PHE A 215 -4.26 -4.62 -12.92
CA PHE A 215 -3.13 -5.47 -12.51
C PHE A 215 -2.69 -5.19 -11.07
N GLY A 216 -3.12 -4.07 -10.48
CA GLY A 216 -2.83 -3.70 -9.11
C GLY A 216 -4.07 -3.16 -8.39
N LYS A 217 -4.14 -3.37 -7.08
CA LYS A 217 -5.23 -2.92 -6.21
C LYS A 217 -4.65 -2.33 -4.92
N GLY A 218 -5.04 -1.10 -4.60
CA GLY A 218 -4.77 -0.46 -3.32
C GLY A 218 -6.03 -0.31 -2.48
N GLY A 219 -5.91 0.38 -1.34
CA GLY A 219 -7.05 0.66 -0.45
C GLY A 219 -8.16 1.46 -1.14
N GLU A 220 -7.78 2.48 -1.92
CA GLU A 220 -8.73 3.42 -2.55
C GLU A 220 -8.79 3.33 -4.07
N ARG A 221 -7.80 2.73 -4.73
CA ARG A 221 -7.64 2.81 -6.20
C ARG A 221 -7.27 1.48 -6.84
N LEU A 222 -7.67 1.32 -8.09
CA LEU A 222 -7.26 0.25 -9.00
C LEU A 222 -6.22 0.78 -9.99
N ALA A 223 -5.29 -0.07 -10.40
CA ALA A 223 -4.21 0.26 -11.32
C ALA A 223 -4.32 -0.56 -12.61
N TYR A 224 -4.30 0.13 -13.75
CA TYR A 224 -4.48 -0.41 -15.09
C TYR A 224 -3.27 -0.08 -15.96
N ILE A 225 -2.93 -0.99 -16.89
CA ILE A 225 -1.95 -0.66 -17.93
C ILE A 225 -2.59 0.35 -18.89
N PHE A 226 -1.84 1.41 -19.18
CA PHE A 226 -2.28 2.55 -19.97
C PHE A 226 -1.24 2.91 -21.04
N GLN A 227 -1.66 3.23 -22.25
CA GLN A 227 -0.81 3.81 -23.30
C GLN A 227 -1.59 4.84 -24.12
N GLU A 228 -0.89 5.82 -24.68
CA GLU A 228 -1.46 6.69 -25.71
C GLU A 228 -1.55 5.93 -27.04
N LEU A 229 -2.51 6.31 -27.88
CA LEU A 229 -2.72 5.77 -29.21
C LEU A 229 -2.58 6.87 -30.25
N VAL A 230 -2.02 6.51 -31.40
CA VAL A 230 -2.10 7.31 -32.63
C VAL A 230 -3.05 6.62 -33.60
N VAL A 231 -3.65 7.41 -34.47
CA VAL A 231 -4.49 6.91 -35.57
C VAL A 231 -3.81 7.25 -36.89
N THR A 232 -3.67 6.25 -37.76
CA THR A 232 -3.24 6.43 -39.14
C THR A 232 -4.36 6.01 -40.07
N THR A 233 -4.54 6.74 -41.16
CA THR A 233 -5.52 6.39 -42.20
C THR A 233 -4.77 5.69 -43.32
N THR A 234 -5.20 4.48 -43.68
CA THR A 234 -4.63 3.78 -44.84
C THR A 234 -5.06 4.45 -46.14
N THR A 235 -4.41 4.11 -47.25
CA THR A 235 -4.78 4.58 -48.60
C THR A 235 -6.23 4.23 -48.97
N GLU A 236 -6.79 3.19 -48.36
CA GLU A 236 -8.20 2.76 -48.49
C GLU A 236 -9.17 3.50 -47.56
N GLY A 237 -8.72 4.49 -46.80
CA GLY A 237 -9.56 5.26 -45.87
C GLY A 237 -9.85 4.57 -44.53
N LYS A 238 -9.27 3.38 -44.26
CA LYS A 238 -9.47 2.68 -42.98
C LYS A 238 -8.58 3.27 -41.88
N GLN A 239 -9.16 3.48 -40.71
CA GLN A 239 -8.40 3.92 -39.53
C GLN A 239 -7.69 2.74 -38.85
N HIS A 240 -6.40 2.89 -38.62
CA HIS A 240 -5.56 1.96 -37.88
C HIS A 240 -5.06 2.61 -36.59
N TRP A 241 -5.33 1.96 -35.46
CA TRP A 241 -4.92 2.43 -34.12
C TRP A 241 -3.66 1.70 -33.67
N SER A 242 -2.62 2.44 -33.33
CA SER A 242 -1.38 1.87 -32.82
C SER A 242 -0.95 2.51 -31.51
N LYS A 243 -0.40 1.69 -30.61
CA LYS A 243 0.11 2.15 -29.31
C LYS A 243 1.40 2.91 -29.51
N VAL A 244 1.55 4.01 -28.79
CA VAL A 244 2.74 4.85 -28.86
C VAL A 244 3.31 5.16 -27.48
N GLY A 245 4.64 5.30 -27.43
CA GLY A 245 5.36 5.58 -26.19
C GLY A 245 5.44 4.37 -25.25
N LYS A 246 6.12 4.60 -24.12
CA LYS A 246 6.30 3.59 -23.08
C LYS A 246 4.96 3.29 -22.38
N PRO A 247 4.75 2.07 -21.87
CA PRO A 247 3.60 1.78 -21.02
C PRO A 247 3.61 2.66 -19.76
N MET A 248 2.42 3.06 -19.34
CA MET A 248 2.13 3.84 -18.15
C MET A 248 1.10 3.09 -17.30
N VAL A 249 0.84 3.63 -16.11
CA VAL A 249 -0.19 3.13 -15.19
C VAL A 249 -1.27 4.18 -15.04
N ALA A 250 -2.51 3.81 -15.38
CA ALA A 250 -3.69 4.59 -15.04
C ALA A 250 -4.31 4.11 -13.73
N LYS A 251 -4.65 5.05 -12.85
CA LYS A 251 -5.30 4.80 -11.58
C LYS A 251 -6.66 5.48 -11.53
N GLU A 252 -7.66 4.75 -11.07
CA GLU A 252 -9.00 5.26 -10.77
C GLU A 252 -9.50 4.72 -9.44
N SER A 253 -10.53 5.36 -8.90
CA SER A 253 -11.19 4.93 -7.67
C SER A 253 -11.68 3.50 -7.76
N ARG A 254 -11.49 2.74 -6.68
CA ARG A 254 -12.03 1.40 -6.49
C ARG A 254 -13.56 1.42 -6.32
N PHE A 255 -14.09 2.53 -5.83
CA PHE A 255 -15.49 2.66 -5.45
C PHE A 255 -16.30 3.36 -6.54
N ILE A 256 -17.62 3.11 -6.54
CA ILE A 256 -18.56 3.85 -7.38
C ILE A 256 -18.64 5.28 -6.81
N GLU A 257 -18.24 6.27 -7.62
CA GLU A 257 -18.19 7.67 -7.19
C GLU A 257 -19.46 8.41 -7.61
N ARG A 258 -20.01 9.21 -6.69
CA ARG A 258 -21.11 10.16 -6.94
C ARG A 258 -20.61 11.57 -7.30
N GLU A 259 -19.35 11.89 -7.02
CA GLU A 259 -18.74 13.22 -7.26
C GLU A 259 -18.06 13.33 -8.64
N SER A 260 -17.83 14.58 -9.08
CA SER A 260 -17.18 14.86 -10.35
C SER A 260 -15.73 14.36 -10.38
N LYS A 261 -15.40 13.55 -11.40
CA LYS A 261 -14.29 12.58 -11.38
C LYS A 261 -12.87 13.19 -11.37
N GLY A 262 -12.73 14.52 -11.43
CA GLY A 262 -11.45 15.22 -11.28
C GLY A 262 -11.09 15.59 -9.82
N ALA A 263 -12.10 15.81 -8.97
CA ALA A 263 -11.89 16.19 -7.57
C ALA A 263 -11.26 15.06 -6.74
N PHE A 264 -11.62 13.80 -7.04
CA PHE A 264 -11.07 12.62 -6.39
C PHE A 264 -9.54 12.57 -6.46
N HIS A 265 -8.96 12.86 -7.63
CA HIS A 265 -7.52 12.74 -7.85
C HIS A 265 -6.70 13.91 -7.32
N LEU A 266 -7.34 15.05 -7.01
CA LEU A 266 -6.67 16.29 -6.62
C LEU A 266 -5.73 16.08 -5.42
N ASN A 267 -6.21 15.38 -4.38
CA ASN A 267 -5.41 15.13 -3.19
C ASN A 267 -4.18 14.25 -3.50
N PHE A 268 -4.34 13.20 -4.30
CA PHE A 268 -3.21 12.34 -4.70
C PHE A 268 -2.15 13.14 -5.47
N CYS A 269 -2.57 13.97 -6.44
CA CYS A 269 -1.64 14.82 -7.18
C CYS A 269 -0.92 15.84 -6.28
N ARG A 270 -1.64 16.48 -5.37
CA ARG A 270 -1.09 17.45 -4.41
C ARG A 270 -0.05 16.81 -3.50
N ILE A 271 -0.34 15.63 -2.97
CA ILE A 271 0.56 14.88 -2.07
C ILE A 271 1.83 14.43 -2.81
N GLN A 272 1.65 13.82 -3.99
CA GLN A 272 2.77 13.34 -4.80
C GLN A 272 3.67 14.49 -5.27
N HIS A 273 3.10 15.63 -5.64
CA HIS A 273 3.86 16.84 -5.96
C HIS A 273 4.64 17.41 -4.75
N LYS A 274 4.01 17.43 -3.57
CA LYS A 274 4.68 17.89 -2.34
C LYS A 274 5.83 16.97 -1.95
N ALA A 275 5.64 15.65 -2.06
CA ALA A 275 6.67 14.66 -1.81
C ALA A 275 7.84 14.79 -2.80
N ASP A 276 7.58 14.97 -4.10
CA ASP A 276 8.61 15.23 -5.12
C ASP A 276 9.44 16.49 -4.78
N THR A 277 8.76 17.58 -4.39
CA THR A 277 9.43 18.83 -4.00
C THR A 277 10.36 18.62 -2.81
N LEU A 278 9.90 17.89 -1.79
CA LEU A 278 10.70 17.57 -0.61
C LEU A 278 11.86 16.62 -0.95
N ALA A 279 11.65 15.66 -1.85
CA ALA A 279 12.70 14.73 -2.28
C ALA A 279 13.83 15.44 -3.02
N LYS A 280 13.52 16.44 -3.85
CA LYS A 280 14.54 17.29 -4.49
C LYS A 280 15.39 18.05 -3.47
N LEU A 281 14.76 18.59 -2.44
CA LEU A 281 15.46 19.29 -1.36
C LEU A 281 16.29 18.33 -0.51
N PHE A 282 15.80 17.11 -0.26
CA PHE A 282 16.55 16.05 0.41
C PHE A 282 17.78 15.63 -0.40
N ASN A 283 17.62 15.36 -1.70
CA ASN A 283 18.73 14.98 -2.58
C ASN A 283 19.82 16.07 -2.58
N GLU A 284 19.41 17.34 -2.58
CA GLU A 284 20.33 18.47 -2.47
C GLU A 284 21.04 18.54 -1.11
N ALA A 285 20.33 18.24 -0.01
CA ALA A 285 20.92 18.15 1.32
C ALA A 285 21.95 17.00 1.41
N VAL A 286 21.62 15.82 0.89
CA VAL A 286 22.52 14.66 0.81
C VAL A 286 23.77 15.00 0.00
N ARG A 287 23.60 15.64 -1.17
CA ARG A 287 24.72 16.03 -2.04
C ARG A 287 25.67 17.04 -1.37
N LYS A 288 25.13 17.93 -0.52
CA LYS A 288 25.91 18.95 0.20
C LYS A 288 26.57 18.40 1.47
N ALA A 289 26.05 17.33 2.05
CA ALA A 289 26.57 16.74 3.28
C ALA A 289 27.97 16.13 3.06
N PRO A 290 29.03 16.67 3.69
CA PRO A 290 30.39 16.14 3.51
C PRO A 290 30.51 14.69 3.97
N MET A 291 29.76 14.33 5.02
CA MET A 291 29.73 13.02 5.67
C MET A 291 29.03 11.92 4.84
N LEU A 292 28.32 12.31 3.78
CA LEU A 292 27.65 11.40 2.84
C LEU A 292 28.33 11.38 1.47
N LYS A 293 29.51 11.97 1.36
CA LYS A 293 30.36 11.74 0.19
C LYS A 293 30.86 10.29 0.23
N PRO A 294 31.06 9.67 -0.93
CA PRO A 294 31.61 8.33 -0.98
C PRO A 294 33.07 8.36 -0.48
N ALA A 295 33.45 7.33 0.27
CA ALA A 295 34.77 7.25 0.88
C ALA A 295 35.86 6.78 -0.09
N ILE A 296 35.49 5.90 -1.04
CA ILE A 296 36.45 5.15 -1.86
C ILE A 296 36.67 5.79 -3.23
N ASP A 297 35.60 6.25 -3.88
CA ASP A 297 35.66 6.74 -5.25
C ASP A 297 34.74 7.95 -5.47
N LYS A 298 34.95 8.71 -6.56
CA LYS A 298 34.13 9.88 -6.91
C LYS A 298 32.94 9.52 -7.82
N VAL A 299 32.76 8.25 -8.14
CA VAL A 299 31.83 7.73 -9.16
C VAL A 299 30.55 7.20 -8.53
N SER A 300 30.67 6.31 -7.55
CA SER A 300 29.61 5.89 -6.64
C SER A 300 29.02 7.14 -6.01
N LEU A 301 27.70 7.31 -6.04
CA LEU A 301 27.04 8.47 -5.42
C LEU A 301 25.82 7.98 -4.64
N PRO A 302 25.47 8.67 -3.54
CA PRO A 302 24.20 8.45 -2.87
C PRO A 302 23.03 8.39 -3.85
N PRO A 303 22.14 7.39 -3.74
CA PRO A 303 21.04 7.21 -4.69
C PRO A 303 20.01 8.33 -4.51
N PRO A 304 19.73 9.13 -5.54
CA PRO A 304 18.68 10.14 -5.43
C PRO A 304 17.31 9.48 -5.32
N ILE A 305 16.41 10.16 -4.61
CA ILE A 305 15.01 9.78 -4.48
C ILE A 305 14.17 10.67 -5.38
N TYR A 306 13.40 10.07 -6.27
CA TYR A 306 12.42 10.76 -7.11
C TYR A 306 11.04 10.18 -6.90
N PHE A 307 10.05 11.07 -6.73
CA PHE A 307 8.66 10.67 -6.85
C PHE A 307 8.22 10.80 -8.29
N LEU A 308 7.49 9.80 -8.78
CA LEU A 308 6.92 9.84 -10.12
C LEU A 308 6.05 11.09 -10.28
N ARG A 309 6.13 11.71 -11.47
CA ARG A 309 5.18 12.73 -11.85
C ARG A 309 3.86 12.07 -12.21
N CYS A 310 2.77 12.58 -11.66
CA CYS A 310 1.42 12.18 -12.03
C CYS A 310 0.74 13.25 -12.88
N THR A 311 -0.14 12.82 -13.78
CA THR A 311 -0.96 13.66 -14.65
C THR A 311 -2.40 13.16 -14.65
N ILE A 312 -3.36 14.03 -14.96
CA ILE A 312 -4.76 13.63 -15.08
C ILE A 312 -5.14 13.55 -16.56
N TYR A 313 -5.63 12.40 -16.99
CA TYR A 313 -6.30 12.27 -18.28
C TYR A 313 -7.79 12.34 -18.07
N GLN A 314 -8.44 13.30 -18.71
CA GLN A 314 -9.90 13.40 -18.76
C GLN A 314 -10.39 12.96 -20.15
N TYR A 315 -11.52 12.27 -20.19
CA TYR A 315 -12.15 11.81 -21.42
C TYR A 315 -13.65 11.62 -21.19
N PHE A 316 -14.41 11.45 -22.25
CA PHE A 316 -15.79 10.97 -22.20
C PHE A 316 -15.81 9.51 -22.63
N ASN A 317 -16.42 8.65 -21.82
CA ASN A 317 -16.59 7.25 -22.21
C ASN A 317 -17.73 7.09 -23.22
N ASP A 318 -17.96 5.86 -23.68
CA ASP A 318 -19.03 5.53 -24.62
C ASP A 318 -20.44 5.91 -24.14
N LYS A 319 -20.64 6.04 -22.81
CA LYS A 319 -21.90 6.47 -22.19
C LYS A 319 -22.01 8.00 -22.04
N ALA A 320 -21.12 8.76 -22.70
CA ALA A 320 -21.01 10.21 -22.58
C ALA A 320 -20.79 10.70 -21.14
N GLU A 321 -20.20 9.87 -20.29
CA GLU A 321 -19.85 10.26 -18.93
C GLU A 321 -18.43 10.78 -18.90
N LYS A 322 -18.24 11.97 -18.32
CA LYS A 322 -16.90 12.50 -18.04
C LYS A 322 -16.18 11.58 -17.07
N ARG A 323 -14.97 11.11 -17.42
CA ARG A 323 -14.10 10.22 -16.66
C ARG A 323 -12.73 10.86 -16.49
N ALA A 324 -12.02 10.49 -15.42
CA ALA A 324 -10.66 10.95 -15.20
C ALA A 324 -9.78 9.86 -14.59
N LEU A 325 -8.54 9.79 -15.06
CA LEU A 325 -7.51 8.84 -14.62
C LEU A 325 -6.30 9.62 -14.14
N LEU A 326 -5.75 9.22 -13.00
CA LEU A 326 -4.40 9.63 -12.63
C LEU A 326 -3.41 8.69 -13.34
N VAL A 327 -2.55 9.24 -14.18
CA VAL A 327 -1.58 8.49 -14.99
C VAL A 327 -0.17 8.86 -14.60
N GLU A 328 0.67 7.83 -14.43
CA GLU A 328 2.09 7.93 -14.13
C GLU A 328 2.89 6.86 -14.90
N ASP A 329 4.21 6.98 -14.91
CA ASP A 329 5.09 6.03 -15.60
C ASP A 329 4.98 4.62 -15.00
N PHE A 330 5.07 3.60 -15.84
CA PHE A 330 5.11 2.21 -15.38
C PHE A 330 6.49 1.90 -14.78
N LEU A 331 6.52 1.49 -13.51
CA LEU A 331 7.73 1.04 -12.84
C LEU A 331 7.99 -0.43 -13.16
N GLN A 332 9.02 -0.69 -13.96
CA GLN A 332 9.50 -2.03 -14.23
C GLN A 332 10.52 -2.43 -13.17
N GLY A 333 10.25 -3.52 -12.43
CA GLY A 333 11.16 -4.03 -11.41
C GLY A 333 10.44 -4.53 -10.16
N LYS A 334 11.22 -4.81 -9.11
CA LYS A 334 10.70 -5.28 -7.83
C LYS A 334 10.08 -4.14 -7.03
N PHE A 335 8.76 -3.99 -7.16
CA PHE A 335 8.01 -3.02 -6.36
C PHE A 335 8.09 -3.36 -4.87
N THR A 336 8.62 -2.44 -4.06
CA THR A 336 8.91 -2.61 -2.65
C THR A 336 8.26 -1.49 -1.84
N LYS A 337 7.61 -1.85 -0.73
CA LYS A 337 7.13 -0.90 0.29
C LYS A 337 8.14 -0.82 1.43
N PHE A 338 8.79 0.34 1.57
CA PHE A 338 9.89 0.57 2.52
C PHE A 338 9.39 0.98 3.90
N ASN A 339 8.32 1.77 3.97
CA ASN A 339 7.65 2.09 5.23
C ASN A 339 6.16 2.36 5.01
N SER A 340 5.43 2.71 6.07
CA SER A 340 4.02 3.08 5.98
C SER A 340 3.63 4.23 6.88
N ASN A 341 2.43 4.77 6.64
CA ASN A 341 1.81 5.79 7.49
C ASN A 341 1.37 5.30 8.88
N ASN A 342 1.52 4.01 9.21
CA ASN A 342 1.17 3.43 10.51
C ASN A 342 2.39 2.86 11.28
N GLY A 343 3.59 3.19 10.80
CA GLY A 343 4.84 2.81 11.45
C GLY A 343 5.34 1.41 11.10
N TYR A 344 4.80 0.71 10.09
CA TYR A 344 5.59 -0.34 9.45
C TYR A 344 6.87 0.27 8.86
N VAL A 345 8.01 -0.36 9.15
CA VAL A 345 9.33 -0.08 8.59
C VAL A 345 9.85 -1.42 8.09
N ARG A 346 10.30 -1.48 6.83
CA ARG A 346 10.91 -2.69 6.27
C ARG A 346 12.20 -2.97 7.05
N GLU A 347 12.37 -4.21 7.50
CA GLU A 347 13.63 -4.66 8.08
C GLU A 347 14.77 -4.57 7.06
N ASP A 348 15.97 -4.34 7.57
CA ASP A 348 17.16 -4.28 6.74
C ASP A 348 17.37 -5.61 6.01
N ASP A 349 17.78 -5.50 4.75
CA ASP A 349 18.14 -6.65 3.93
C ASP A 349 19.65 -6.86 4.09
N PRO A 350 20.12 -7.92 4.78
CA PRO A 350 21.55 -8.13 5.00
C PRO A 350 22.34 -8.30 3.69
N ASN A 351 21.65 -8.65 2.61
CA ASN A 351 22.20 -8.78 1.26
C ASN A 351 21.80 -7.59 0.36
N GLY A 352 21.33 -6.50 0.96
CA GLY A 352 20.96 -5.27 0.26
C GLY A 352 22.18 -4.61 -0.35
N VAL A 353 21.94 -3.85 -1.42
CA VAL A 353 22.99 -3.03 -2.04
C VAL A 353 23.42 -1.95 -1.05
N SER A 354 24.73 -1.77 -0.88
CA SER A 354 25.34 -0.78 0.01
C SER A 354 26.24 0.19 -0.75
N ILE A 355 26.60 1.29 -0.07
CA ILE A 355 27.58 2.27 -0.51
C ILE A 355 28.49 2.63 0.66
N GLU A 356 29.79 2.77 0.39
CA GLU A 356 30.79 3.20 1.37
C GLU A 356 30.85 4.73 1.43
N LEU A 357 30.37 5.30 2.52
CA LEU A 357 30.38 6.75 2.77
C LEU A 357 31.47 7.10 3.77
N VAL A 358 31.79 8.40 3.90
CA VAL A 358 32.68 8.89 4.97
C VAL A 358 32.17 8.50 6.37
N THR A 359 30.86 8.35 6.54
CA THR A 359 30.22 7.87 7.79
C THR A 359 30.27 6.36 7.99
N GLY A 360 30.74 5.59 6.99
CA GLY A 360 30.75 4.13 6.97
C GLY A 360 29.80 3.53 5.93
N THR A 361 29.66 2.21 5.95
CA THR A 361 28.82 1.45 5.03
C THR A 361 27.33 1.73 5.27
N ALA A 362 26.64 2.29 4.27
CA ALA A 362 25.20 2.53 4.31
C ALA A 362 24.48 1.60 3.34
N LEU A 363 23.34 1.02 3.75
CA LEU A 363 22.44 0.37 2.79
C LEU A 363 21.77 1.45 1.93
N LEU A 364 21.55 1.19 0.64
CA LEU A 364 20.85 2.18 -0.21
C LEU A 364 19.44 2.49 0.35
N THR A 365 18.80 1.52 1.00
CA THR A 365 17.49 1.71 1.65
C THR A 365 17.52 2.63 2.87
N ASP A 366 18.69 2.88 3.46
CA ASP A 366 18.85 3.84 4.57
C ASP A 366 18.48 5.25 4.15
N PHE A 367 18.76 5.63 2.89
CA PHE A 367 18.36 6.92 2.34
C PHE A 367 16.84 7.08 2.31
N VAL A 368 16.11 6.01 2.03
CA VAL A 368 14.63 6.02 1.99
C VAL A 368 14.06 6.23 3.40
N GLN A 369 14.61 5.56 4.43
CA GLN A 369 14.15 5.78 5.81
C GLN A 369 14.56 7.15 6.35
N ALA A 370 15.80 7.58 6.04
CA ALA A 370 16.31 8.88 6.42
C ALA A 370 15.52 10.02 5.75
N PHE A 371 14.93 9.81 4.56
CA PHE A 371 14.09 10.81 3.92
C PHE A 371 12.87 11.19 4.76
N SER A 372 12.13 10.21 5.31
CA SER A 372 10.99 10.48 6.19
C SER A 372 11.41 11.28 7.44
N HIS A 373 12.56 10.93 8.02
CA HIS A 373 13.13 11.63 9.17
C HIS A 373 13.60 13.04 8.82
N TRP A 374 14.33 13.20 7.72
CA TRP A 374 14.80 14.49 7.25
C TRP A 374 13.63 15.43 6.96
N VAL A 375 12.53 14.95 6.36
CA VAL A 375 11.32 15.78 6.17
C VAL A 375 10.74 16.26 7.51
N TYR A 376 10.75 15.41 8.53
CA TYR A 376 10.31 15.77 9.87
C TYR A 376 11.11 16.96 10.42
N GLU A 377 12.44 16.85 10.41
CA GLU A 377 13.35 17.90 10.91
C GLU A 377 13.29 19.16 10.03
N TYR A 378 13.39 19.00 8.70
CA TYR A 378 13.36 20.10 7.73
C TYR A 378 12.08 20.93 7.82
N THR A 379 10.94 20.28 8.07
CA THR A 379 9.65 20.96 8.22
C THR A 379 9.39 21.45 9.64
N ARG A 380 10.37 21.41 10.57
CA ARG A 380 10.22 21.77 11.99
C ARG A 380 9.09 21.00 12.67
N HIS A 381 9.10 19.68 12.47
CA HIS A 381 8.17 18.73 13.05
C HIS A 381 6.71 18.96 12.65
N GLN A 382 6.48 19.56 11.47
CA GLN A 382 5.12 19.87 10.98
C GLN A 382 4.52 18.71 10.20
N MET A 383 5.33 17.89 9.55
CA MET A 383 4.86 16.76 8.77
C MET A 383 5.95 15.72 8.55
N ILE A 384 5.52 14.54 8.12
CA ILE A 384 6.38 13.51 7.53
C ILE A 384 5.83 13.09 6.18
N VAL A 385 6.71 12.65 5.28
CA VAL A 385 6.32 11.87 4.10
C VAL A 385 6.58 10.40 4.43
N CYS A 386 5.59 9.55 4.21
CA CYS A 386 5.58 8.13 4.55
C CYS A 386 4.84 7.33 3.46
N ASP A 387 4.59 6.03 3.69
CA ASP A 387 4.18 5.10 2.62
C ASP A 387 5.16 5.14 1.44
N LEU A 388 6.46 5.17 1.76
CA LEU A 388 7.52 5.16 0.75
C LEU A 388 7.53 3.80 0.06
N GLN A 389 7.20 3.79 -1.22
CA GLN A 389 7.07 2.58 -2.02
C GLN A 389 7.39 2.84 -3.50
N GLY A 390 7.96 1.85 -4.17
CA GLY A 390 8.40 1.99 -5.55
C GLY A 390 9.48 0.98 -5.91
N ILE A 391 10.42 1.38 -6.77
CA ILE A 391 11.54 0.54 -7.18
C ILE A 391 12.89 1.20 -6.88
N LEU A 392 13.90 0.38 -6.68
CA LEU A 392 15.30 0.76 -6.83
C LEU A 392 15.72 0.37 -8.24
N ASP A 393 15.92 1.36 -9.12
CA ASP A 393 16.41 1.16 -10.47
C ASP A 393 17.94 1.10 -10.45
N MET A 394 18.48 0.00 -10.97
CA MET A 394 19.91 -0.31 -11.04
C MET A 394 20.40 -0.37 -12.50
N GLU A 395 19.55 -0.15 -13.50
CA GLU A 395 19.90 -0.28 -14.92
C GLU A 395 20.70 0.93 -15.43
N GLY A 396 20.56 2.08 -14.77
CA GLY A 396 21.30 3.30 -15.08
C GLY A 396 22.76 3.29 -14.63
N ARG A 397 23.49 4.37 -14.95
CA ARG A 397 24.89 4.57 -14.49
C ARG A 397 25.00 4.59 -12.96
N LEU A 398 23.95 5.05 -12.27
CA LEU A 398 23.87 5.14 -10.83
C LEU A 398 22.52 4.61 -10.36
N PRO A 399 22.46 4.01 -9.16
CA PRO A 399 21.21 3.56 -8.56
C PRO A 399 20.28 4.75 -8.28
N VAL A 400 18.98 4.59 -8.55
CA VAL A 400 17.97 5.63 -8.34
C VAL A 400 16.71 5.03 -7.73
N PHE A 401 16.15 5.71 -6.72
CA PHE A 401 14.83 5.34 -6.20
C PHE A 401 13.72 6.06 -6.97
N HIS A 402 12.85 5.30 -7.61
CA HIS A 402 11.61 5.79 -8.19
C HIS A 402 10.43 5.39 -7.30
N LEU A 403 9.90 6.37 -6.57
CA LEU A 403 8.82 6.19 -5.60
C LEU A 403 7.49 6.72 -6.15
N THR A 404 6.38 6.18 -5.65
CA THR A 404 5.03 6.60 -6.03
C THR A 404 4.05 6.44 -4.85
N ASP A 405 2.88 7.07 -4.97
CA ASP A 405 1.78 6.99 -4.01
C ASP A 405 2.20 7.22 -2.54
N PRO A 406 2.90 8.34 -2.23
CA PRO A 406 3.23 8.66 -0.84
C PRO A 406 1.98 9.05 -0.04
N ALA A 407 2.11 8.98 1.28
CA ALA A 407 1.21 9.60 2.24
C ALA A 407 1.94 10.70 3.01
N ILE A 408 1.20 11.73 3.45
CA ILE A 408 1.71 12.77 4.33
C ILE A 408 0.90 12.74 5.61
N CYS A 409 1.57 12.56 6.74
CA CYS A 409 0.97 12.80 8.05
C CYS A 409 1.39 14.19 8.53
N SER A 410 0.42 15.04 8.87
CA SER A 410 0.69 16.45 9.16
C SER A 410 0.05 16.93 10.47
N LYS A 411 0.68 17.92 11.11
CA LYS A 411 0.05 18.63 12.23
C LYS A 411 -1.27 19.25 11.75
N PRO A 412 -2.36 19.16 12.55
CA PRO A 412 -3.62 19.80 12.21
C PRO A 412 -3.39 21.29 11.96
N LYS A 413 -3.78 21.76 10.77
CA LYS A 413 -3.86 23.18 10.45
C LYS A 413 -5.29 23.51 10.07
N LYS A 414 -5.72 24.72 10.40
CA LYS A 414 -6.97 25.28 9.89
C LYS A 414 -6.64 26.38 8.89
N ASP A 415 -7.43 26.48 7.83
CA ASP A 415 -7.37 27.66 6.99
C ASP A 415 -8.02 28.87 7.69
N ARG A 416 -7.98 30.03 7.04
CA ARG A 416 -8.57 31.29 7.53
C ARG A 416 -10.09 31.21 7.78
N HIS A 417 -10.76 30.18 7.28
CA HIS A 417 -12.19 29.93 7.44
C HIS A 417 -12.48 28.80 8.44
N GLY A 418 -11.46 28.33 9.17
CA GLY A 418 -11.60 27.29 10.19
C GLY A 418 -11.64 25.86 9.64
N LYS A 419 -11.52 25.66 8.32
CA LYS A 419 -11.55 24.32 7.70
C LYS A 419 -10.23 23.60 7.93
N LYS A 420 -10.30 22.35 8.37
CA LYS A 420 -9.12 21.50 8.59
C LYS A 420 -8.43 21.22 7.27
N LEU A 421 -7.17 21.65 7.16
CA LEU A 421 -6.27 21.29 6.09
C LEU A 421 -5.70 19.90 6.39
N SER A 422 -5.98 18.94 5.52
CA SER A 422 -5.47 17.57 5.62
C SER A 422 -4.98 17.09 4.26
N TYR A 423 -4.05 16.14 4.26
CA TYR A 423 -3.55 15.47 3.06
C TYR A 423 -4.38 14.24 2.68
N GLY A 424 -5.71 14.36 2.73
CA GLY A 424 -6.62 13.26 2.41
C GLY A 424 -6.69 12.19 3.49
N LYS A 425 -7.28 11.04 3.18
CA LYS A 425 -7.61 10.01 4.18
C LYS A 425 -6.40 9.28 4.77
N THR A 426 -5.28 9.26 4.05
CA THR A 426 -4.04 8.62 4.52
C THR A 426 -3.27 9.50 5.50
N ASP A 427 -3.68 10.76 5.69
CA ASP A 427 -3.15 11.66 6.71
C ASP A 427 -3.65 11.25 8.10
N ARG A 428 -2.82 10.51 8.83
CA ARG A 428 -3.09 10.10 10.21
C ARG A 428 -2.72 11.18 11.24
N GLY A 429 -2.43 12.39 10.78
CA GLY A 429 -2.06 13.53 11.61
C GLY A 429 -0.93 13.22 12.59
N MET A 430 -1.08 13.72 13.82
CA MET A 430 -0.11 13.50 14.90
C MET A 430 0.06 12.03 15.29
N THR A 431 -0.96 11.19 15.11
CA THR A 431 -0.84 9.76 15.40
C THR A 431 0.12 9.10 14.43
N GLY A 432 0.07 9.43 13.14
CA GLY A 432 1.03 8.95 12.15
C GLY A 432 2.46 9.43 12.46
N ILE A 433 2.61 10.70 12.80
CA ILE A 433 3.91 11.29 13.20
C ILE A 433 4.48 10.58 14.43
N ARG A 434 3.69 10.40 15.49
CA ARG A 434 4.13 9.69 16.71
C ARG A 434 4.53 8.25 16.40
N ASN A 435 3.73 7.53 15.62
CA ASN A 435 4.05 6.16 15.23
C ASN A 435 5.38 6.05 14.47
N PHE A 436 5.67 7.03 13.61
CA PHE A 436 6.97 7.12 12.96
C PHE A 436 8.08 7.35 13.98
N CYS A 437 7.99 8.40 14.81
CA CYS A 437 9.03 8.73 15.79
C CYS A 437 9.27 7.62 16.83
N CYS A 438 8.26 6.82 17.18
CA CYS A 438 8.42 5.71 18.13
C CYS A 438 9.13 4.49 17.53
N LYS A 439 9.05 4.32 16.21
CA LYS A 439 9.56 3.10 15.53
C LYS A 439 10.77 3.37 14.65
N HIS A 440 10.99 4.61 14.24
CA HIS A 440 12.19 4.98 13.53
C HIS A 440 13.40 4.81 14.45
N VAL A 441 14.41 4.11 13.94
CA VAL A 441 15.74 4.07 14.54
C VAL A 441 16.63 4.79 13.56
N CYS A 442 17.29 5.86 14.01
CA CYS A 442 18.26 6.57 13.17
C CYS A 442 19.33 5.58 12.71
N ASN A 443 19.53 5.45 11.40
CA ASN A 443 20.70 4.74 10.91
C ASN A 443 21.96 5.57 11.24
N HIS A 444 23.02 4.87 11.61
CA HIS A 444 24.27 5.47 12.07
C HIS A 444 25.07 6.14 10.94
N THR A 445 24.63 6.00 9.69
CA THR A 445 25.29 6.53 8.50
C THR A 445 24.55 7.72 7.92
N VAL A 446 23.37 7.52 7.32
CA VAL A 446 22.65 8.57 6.58
C VAL A 446 22.03 9.62 7.51
N CYS A 447 21.31 9.21 8.56
CA CYS A 447 20.71 10.14 9.52
C CYS A 447 21.79 10.94 10.26
N ALA A 448 22.87 10.27 10.69
CA ALA A 448 24.01 10.91 11.34
C ALA A 448 24.75 11.86 10.38
N GLY A 449 25.00 11.45 9.14
CA GLY A 449 25.66 12.29 8.14
C GLY A 449 24.84 13.50 7.69
N LEU A 450 23.52 13.47 7.86
CA LEU A 450 22.62 14.62 7.72
C LEU A 450 22.47 15.45 9.02
N ASN A 451 23.11 15.04 10.11
CA ASN A 451 23.01 15.65 11.43
C ASN A 451 21.56 15.77 11.93
N LEU A 452 20.76 14.71 11.75
CA LEU A 452 19.36 14.68 12.19
C LEU A 452 19.27 14.38 13.68
N THR A 453 18.39 15.12 14.37
CA THR A 453 18.11 14.89 15.79
C THR A 453 17.47 13.51 15.99
N PRO A 454 17.95 12.65 16.90
CA PRO A 454 17.31 11.36 17.14
C PRO A 454 15.83 11.48 17.51
N THR A 455 14.96 10.74 16.81
CA THR A 455 13.52 10.69 17.10
C THR A 455 13.23 9.55 18.11
N GLY A 456 12.65 9.89 19.26
CA GLY A 456 12.26 8.91 20.30
C GLY A 456 13.21 8.81 21.51
N ALA A 457 12.62 8.59 22.70
CA ALA A 457 13.23 8.69 24.04
C ALA A 457 14.22 7.56 24.41
N LYS A 458 15.17 7.22 23.54
CA LYS A 458 16.37 6.47 23.94
C LYS A 458 17.62 7.34 23.78
N VAL A 459 17.63 8.46 24.51
CA VAL A 459 18.88 8.96 25.05
C VAL A 459 19.24 7.97 26.16
N THR A 460 19.98 6.92 25.82
CA THR A 460 20.77 6.20 26.83
C THR A 460 21.69 7.24 27.43
N LYS A 461 21.31 7.79 28.59
CA LYS A 461 22.25 8.45 29.48
C LYS A 461 23.39 7.45 29.67
N MET A 462 24.55 7.74 29.09
CA MET A 462 25.80 7.15 29.56
C MET A 462 25.84 7.49 31.05
N LYS A 463 25.72 6.47 31.90
CA LYS A 463 26.10 6.61 33.30
C LYS A 463 27.59 6.93 33.25
N VAL A 464 27.93 8.14 33.69
CA VAL A 464 29.29 8.54 34.07
C VAL A 464 29.79 7.61 35.15
#